data_AF-A0A1G8LE99-F1
#
_entry.id   AF-A0A1G8LE99-F1
#
_cell.length_a   1.000
_cell.length_b   1.000
_cell.length_c   1.000
_cell.angle_alpha   90.00
_cell.angle_beta   90.00
_cell.angle_gamma   90.00
#
_symmetry.space_group_name_H-M   'P 1'
#
loop_
_entity.id
_entity.type
_entity.pdbx_description
1 polymer ?
#
loop_
_entity_poly.entity_id
_entity_poly.type
_entity_poly.pdbx_seq_one_letter_code
_entity_poly.pdbx_strand_id
1 'polypeptide(L)'
;MRTWPLIIKHTVAAGLLTVTFSIPVKGDEAGLTPLYERLQAAEAVDSKGITREIRMKWAQSGSDAMDLVLKRGQDALERGENDAAIEHFSAVIDHAPDFAEAYHGRAQAYFAEGLAGPALADLEQALILNPHHFDALYGLGTVLEQLGEAALAYETYALVLKMHPHYDEAKAARARLKTEVEGREL
;
A
#
# COMPACT_ATOMS: atom_id res chain seq x y z
N MET A 1 -1.73 -30.73 40.95
CA MET A 1 -0.87 -29.55 40.70
C MET A 1 -0.01 -29.84 39.48
N ARG A 2 -0.40 -29.32 38.31
CA ARG A 2 0.41 -29.36 37.08
C ARG A 2 -0.13 -28.33 36.10
N THR A 3 0.28 -27.07 36.25
CA THR A 3 0.02 -26.01 35.29
C THR A 3 1.22 -25.92 34.35
N TRP A 4 1.06 -26.40 33.12
CA TRP A 4 2.05 -26.18 32.06
C TRP A 4 1.90 -24.72 31.57
N PRO A 5 2.96 -23.90 31.57
CA PRO A 5 2.89 -22.61 30.90
C PRO A 5 3.03 -22.84 29.39
N LEU A 6 1.97 -22.53 28.64
CA LEU A 6 2.04 -22.38 27.18
C LEU A 6 2.75 -21.05 26.89
N ILE A 7 4.07 -21.11 26.71
CA ILE A 7 4.86 -20.02 26.17
C ILE A 7 4.61 -20.02 24.65
N ILE A 8 3.60 -19.27 24.21
CA ILE A 8 3.41 -18.95 22.80
C ILE A 8 4.50 -17.93 22.45
N LYS A 9 5.60 -18.41 21.89
CA LYS A 9 6.59 -17.54 21.26
C LYS A 9 5.95 -16.96 20.00
N HIS A 10 5.66 -15.66 19.99
CA HIS A 10 5.35 -14.94 18.77
C HIS A 10 6.62 -14.85 17.93
N THR A 11 6.90 -15.86 17.11
CA THR A 11 7.86 -15.73 16.03
C THR A 11 7.15 -15.00 14.90
N VAL A 12 7.32 -13.68 14.86
CA VAL A 12 7.08 -12.92 13.63
C VAL A 12 8.16 -13.38 12.64
N ALA A 13 7.80 -14.30 11.77
CA ALA A 13 8.66 -14.70 10.67
C ALA A 13 8.68 -13.53 9.68
N ALA A 14 9.71 -12.70 9.77
CA ALA A 14 10.05 -11.72 8.74
C ALA A 14 10.44 -12.50 7.48
N GLY A 15 9.45 -12.79 6.64
CA GLY A 15 9.65 -13.31 5.30
C GLY A 15 10.18 -12.18 4.44
N LEU A 16 11.50 -12.08 4.32
CA LEU A 16 12.14 -11.18 3.35
C LEU A 16 11.79 -11.69 1.94
N LEU A 17 10.71 -11.18 1.36
CA LEU A 17 10.37 -11.44 -0.04
C LEU A 17 11.30 -10.59 -0.91
N THR A 18 12.33 -11.22 -1.45
CA THR A 18 13.01 -10.71 -2.64
C THR A 18 11.99 -10.70 -3.77
N VAL A 19 11.36 -9.55 -4.04
CA VAL A 19 10.48 -9.38 -5.20
C VAL A 19 11.36 -9.41 -6.46
N THR A 20 11.62 -10.61 -6.98
CA THR A 20 12.16 -10.78 -8.31
C THR A 20 11.03 -10.45 -9.30
N PHE A 21 11.09 -9.27 -9.92
CA PHE A 21 10.19 -8.86 -11.00
C PHE A 21 10.29 -9.85 -12.16
N SER A 22 9.40 -10.84 -12.19
CA SER A 22 9.17 -11.69 -13.35
C SER A 22 7.74 -12.22 -13.28
N ILE A 23 6.80 -11.38 -13.71
CA ILE A 23 5.40 -11.75 -13.97
C ILE A 23 5.21 -11.74 -15.49
N PRO A 24 4.54 -12.74 -16.09
CA PRO A 24 4.20 -12.71 -17.50
C PRO A 24 3.30 -11.50 -17.77
N VAL A 25 3.57 -10.78 -18.86
CA VAL A 25 2.74 -9.69 -19.37
C VAL A 25 1.37 -10.27 -19.74
N LYS A 26 0.44 -10.39 -18.78
CA LYS A 26 -0.98 -10.21 -19.08
C LYS A 26 -1.05 -8.78 -19.62
N GLY A 27 -1.45 -8.66 -20.88
CA GLY A 27 -1.42 -7.40 -21.61
C GLY A 27 -2.06 -6.28 -20.80
N ASP A 28 -1.65 -5.05 -21.10
CA ASP A 28 -2.12 -3.82 -20.47
C ASP A 28 -3.63 -3.58 -20.72
N GLU A 29 -4.50 -4.45 -20.18
CA GLU A 29 -5.94 -4.48 -20.45
C GLU A 29 -6.63 -3.17 -20.05
N ALA A 30 -6.03 -2.43 -19.11
CA ALA A 30 -6.53 -1.14 -18.63
C ALA A 30 -5.84 0.08 -19.26
N GLY A 31 -4.84 -0.09 -20.15
CA GLY A 31 -4.08 1.02 -20.72
C GLY A 31 -3.28 1.83 -19.69
N LEU A 32 -2.80 1.17 -18.64
CA LEU A 32 -2.05 1.75 -17.52
C LEU A 32 -0.55 1.91 -17.84
N THR A 33 0.01 1.11 -18.73
CA THR A 33 1.45 1.14 -19.05
C THR A 33 1.88 2.51 -19.60
N PRO A 34 1.17 3.11 -20.59
CA PRO A 34 1.50 4.46 -21.04
C PRO A 34 1.36 5.52 -19.94
N LEU A 35 0.46 5.32 -18.97
CA LEU A 35 0.30 6.23 -17.84
C LEU A 35 1.45 6.13 -16.86
N TYR A 36 1.95 4.93 -16.58
CA TYR A 36 3.12 4.73 -15.73
C TYR A 36 4.38 5.33 -16.36
N GLU A 37 4.60 5.11 -17.65
CA GLU A 37 5.73 5.71 -18.38
C GLU A 37 5.66 7.24 -18.36
N ARG A 38 4.47 7.81 -18.62
CA ARG A 38 4.23 9.25 -18.52
C ARG A 38 4.47 9.76 -17.11
N LEU A 39 4.01 9.05 -16.07
CA LEU A 39 4.19 9.46 -14.68
C LEU A 39 5.67 9.50 -14.29
N GLN A 40 6.46 8.52 -14.73
CA GLN A 40 7.90 8.46 -14.46
C GLN A 40 8.67 9.59 -15.15
N ALA A 41 8.24 9.99 -16.35
CA ALA A 41 8.90 11.04 -17.15
C ALA A 41 8.30 12.45 -16.93
N ALA A 42 7.18 12.56 -16.24
CA ALA A 42 6.46 13.82 -16.06
C ALA A 42 7.26 14.81 -15.21
N GLU A 43 7.07 16.10 -15.49
CA GLU A 43 7.44 17.15 -14.55
C GLU A 43 6.45 17.21 -13.37
N ALA A 44 6.83 17.92 -12.30
CA ALA A 44 6.03 18.03 -11.08
C ALA A 44 4.59 18.53 -11.34
N VAL A 45 4.42 19.49 -12.26
CA VAL A 45 3.10 20.08 -12.59
C VAL A 45 2.16 19.07 -13.24
N ASP A 46 2.68 18.19 -14.10
CA ASP A 46 1.88 17.24 -14.87
C ASP A 46 1.59 15.95 -14.09
N SER A 47 2.45 15.61 -13.12
CA SER A 47 2.35 14.39 -12.31
C SER A 47 0.98 14.23 -11.64
N LYS A 48 0.38 15.31 -11.13
CA LYS A 48 -0.92 15.28 -10.43
C LYS A 48 -2.06 14.85 -11.32
N GLY A 49 -2.07 15.28 -12.59
CA GLY A 49 -3.08 14.90 -13.56
C GLY A 49 -3.03 13.41 -13.88
N ILE A 50 -1.81 12.91 -14.16
CA ILE A 50 -1.55 11.51 -14.50
C ILE A 50 -1.87 10.60 -13.31
N THR A 51 -1.47 11.00 -12.11
CA THR A 51 -1.75 10.26 -10.87
C THR A 51 -3.24 10.11 -10.62
N ARG A 52 -4.02 11.17 -10.82
CA ARG A 52 -5.48 11.11 -10.72
C ARG A 52 -6.07 10.14 -11.75
N GLU A 53 -5.57 10.16 -12.98
CA GLU A 53 -6.02 9.25 -14.03
C GLU A 53 -5.73 7.78 -13.69
N ILE A 54 -4.54 7.48 -13.17
CA ILE A 54 -4.15 6.15 -12.70
C ILE A 54 -5.07 5.69 -11.56
N ARG A 55 -5.26 6.53 -10.53
CA ARG A 55 -6.13 6.20 -9.39
C ARG A 55 -7.59 5.96 -9.80
N MET A 56 -8.11 6.73 -10.77
CA MET A 56 -9.45 6.50 -11.31
C MET A 56 -9.57 5.15 -12.03
N LYS A 57 -8.50 4.67 -12.68
CA LYS A 57 -8.47 3.34 -13.29
C LYS A 57 -8.34 2.24 -12.25
N TRP A 58 -7.52 2.43 -11.22
CA TRP A 58 -7.42 1.47 -10.12
C TRP A 58 -8.72 1.36 -9.32
N ALA A 59 -9.50 2.44 -9.20
CA ALA A 59 -10.77 2.43 -8.49
C ALA A 59 -11.92 1.68 -9.19
N GLN A 60 -11.69 1.11 -10.39
CA GLN A 60 -12.70 0.37 -11.13
C GLN A 60 -12.57 -1.13 -10.85
N SER A 61 -13.48 -1.68 -10.06
CA SER A 61 -13.54 -3.12 -9.75
C SER A 61 -14.18 -3.95 -10.87
N GLY A 62 -14.78 -3.29 -11.87
CA GLY A 62 -15.63 -3.94 -12.87
C GLY A 62 -17.09 -4.13 -12.41
N SER A 63 -17.45 -3.61 -11.24
CA SER A 63 -18.81 -3.59 -10.71
C SER A 63 -19.14 -2.22 -10.13
N ASP A 64 -20.03 -1.47 -10.78
CA ASP A 64 -20.49 -0.16 -10.31
C ASP A 64 -21.01 -0.21 -8.86
N ALA A 65 -21.62 -1.33 -8.48
CA ALA A 65 -22.10 -1.55 -7.12
C ALA A 65 -20.93 -1.63 -6.12
N MET A 66 -19.86 -2.35 -6.46
CA MET A 66 -18.68 -2.45 -5.60
C MET A 66 -17.85 -1.17 -5.62
N ASP A 67 -17.79 -0.45 -6.74
CA ASP A 67 -17.14 0.86 -6.83
C ASP A 67 -17.84 1.89 -5.92
N LEU A 68 -19.18 1.81 -5.81
CA LEU A 68 -19.93 2.61 -4.85
C LEU A 68 -19.63 2.23 -3.40
N VAL A 69 -19.49 0.93 -3.09
CA VAL A 69 -19.14 0.48 -1.73
C VAL A 69 -17.70 0.87 -1.38
N LEU A 70 -16.76 0.76 -2.33
CA LEU A 70 -15.39 1.25 -2.19
C LEU A 70 -15.39 2.74 -1.83
N LYS A 71 -16.15 3.55 -2.57
CA LYS A 71 -16.28 4.98 -2.30
C LYS A 71 -16.83 5.25 -0.90
N ARG A 72 -17.83 4.48 -0.43
CA ARG A 72 -18.34 4.62 0.94
C ARG A 72 -17.27 4.30 1.99
N GLY A 73 -16.41 3.32 1.74
CA GLY A 73 -15.24 3.04 2.60
C GLY A 73 -14.27 4.22 2.65
N GLN A 74 -13.99 4.84 1.51
CA GLN A 74 -13.16 6.05 1.42
C GLN A 74 -13.80 7.24 2.17
N ASP A 75 -15.10 7.51 1.94
CA ASP A 75 -15.84 8.57 2.63
C ASP A 75 -15.92 8.32 4.15
N ALA A 76 -15.90 7.05 4.59
CA ALA A 76 -15.83 6.68 6.01
C ALA A 76 -14.45 6.96 6.59
N LEU A 77 -13.37 6.61 5.88
CA LEU A 77 -11.99 6.97 6.27
C LEU A 77 -11.81 8.48 6.41
N GLU A 78 -12.30 9.27 5.44
CA GLU A 78 -12.21 10.74 5.48
C GLU A 78 -12.93 11.34 6.70
N ARG A 79 -13.98 10.67 7.19
CA ARG A 79 -14.71 11.05 8.40
C ARG A 79 -14.12 10.47 9.69
N GLY A 80 -13.07 9.63 9.60
CA GLY A 80 -12.48 8.91 10.74
C GLY A 80 -13.35 7.77 11.26
N GLU A 81 -14.34 7.31 10.48
CA GLU A 81 -15.22 6.19 10.81
C GLU A 81 -14.55 4.86 10.41
N ASN A 82 -13.41 4.54 11.05
CA ASN A 82 -12.52 3.47 10.60
C ASN A 82 -13.18 2.08 10.63
N ASP A 83 -14.00 1.77 11.65
CA ASP A 83 -14.74 0.49 11.70
C ASP A 83 -15.69 0.33 10.50
N ALA A 84 -16.43 1.39 10.16
CA ALA A 84 -17.33 1.38 9.00
C ALA A 84 -16.54 1.27 7.69
N ALA A 85 -15.37 1.91 7.60
CA ALA A 85 -14.47 1.75 6.46
C ALA A 85 -14.01 0.29 6.31
N ILE A 86 -13.58 -0.36 7.41
CA ILE A 86 -13.18 -1.77 7.42
C ILE A 86 -14.31 -2.67 6.91
N GLU A 87 -15.55 -2.44 7.37
CA GLU A 87 -16.73 -3.19 6.91
C GLU A 87 -16.98 -2.99 5.42
N HIS A 88 -16.95 -1.74 4.92
CA HIS A 88 -17.14 -1.45 3.50
C HIS A 88 -16.08 -2.08 2.62
N PHE A 89 -14.80 -1.93 2.97
CA PHE A 89 -13.72 -2.55 2.19
C PHE A 89 -13.77 -4.08 2.25
N SER A 90 -14.14 -4.67 3.39
CA SER A 90 -14.32 -6.12 3.49
C SER A 90 -15.44 -6.63 2.58
N ALA A 91 -16.56 -5.91 2.49
CA ALA A 91 -17.63 -6.26 1.57
C ALA A 91 -17.19 -6.20 0.09
N VAL A 92 -16.32 -5.24 -0.27
CA VAL A 92 -15.72 -5.19 -1.61
C VAL A 92 -14.81 -6.40 -1.84
N ILE A 93 -13.96 -6.75 -0.86
CA ILE A 93 -13.04 -7.89 -0.94
C ILE A 93 -13.80 -9.22 -1.07
N ASP A 94 -14.89 -9.40 -0.32
CA ASP A 94 -15.71 -10.61 -0.38
C ASP A 94 -16.32 -10.83 -1.79
N HIS A 95 -16.62 -9.75 -2.51
CA HIS A 95 -17.16 -9.81 -3.87
C HIS A 95 -16.06 -9.82 -4.95
N ALA A 96 -14.99 -9.05 -4.76
CA ALA A 96 -13.91 -8.84 -5.71
C ALA A 96 -12.56 -9.09 -5.01
N PRO A 97 -12.20 -10.36 -4.74
CA PRO A 97 -11.04 -10.71 -3.93
C PRO A 97 -9.70 -10.41 -4.59
N ASP A 98 -9.71 -10.12 -5.88
CA ASP A 98 -8.60 -9.73 -6.74
C ASP A 98 -8.51 -8.21 -6.99
N PHE A 99 -9.27 -7.42 -6.23
CA PHE A 99 -9.30 -5.96 -6.34
C PHE A 99 -8.38 -5.26 -5.33
N ALA A 100 -7.22 -4.79 -5.79
CA ALA A 100 -6.16 -4.24 -4.95
C ALA A 100 -6.58 -3.04 -4.09
N GLU A 101 -7.40 -2.12 -4.62
CA GLU A 101 -7.79 -0.89 -3.92
C GLU A 101 -8.58 -1.15 -2.64
N ALA A 102 -9.36 -2.22 -2.58
CA ALA A 102 -10.11 -2.54 -1.37
C ALA A 102 -9.19 -3.01 -0.24
N TYR A 103 -8.15 -3.79 -0.55
CA TYR A 103 -7.13 -4.15 0.44
C TYR A 103 -6.33 -2.93 0.88
N HIS A 104 -5.92 -2.07 -0.05
CA HIS A 104 -5.21 -0.83 0.30
C HIS A 104 -6.07 0.08 1.21
N GLY A 105 -7.35 0.28 0.88
CA GLY A 105 -8.26 1.06 1.73
C GLY A 105 -8.47 0.43 3.11
N ARG A 106 -8.63 -0.89 3.19
CA ARG A 106 -8.77 -1.57 4.49
C ARG A 106 -7.49 -1.51 5.31
N ALA A 107 -6.33 -1.58 4.68
CA ALA A 107 -5.05 -1.37 5.36
C ALA A 107 -4.93 0.03 5.96
N GLN A 108 -5.38 1.07 5.25
CA GLN A 108 -5.41 2.43 5.79
C GLN A 108 -6.30 2.51 7.03
N ALA A 109 -7.47 1.86 7.00
CA ALA A 109 -8.39 1.83 8.15
C ALA A 109 -7.80 1.06 9.35
N TYR A 110 -7.19 -0.11 9.10
CA TYR A 110 -6.47 -0.84 10.15
C TYR A 110 -5.31 -0.04 10.73
N PHE A 111 -4.55 0.66 9.89
CA PHE A 111 -3.46 1.49 10.36
C PHE A 111 -3.95 2.65 11.23
N ALA A 112 -5.07 3.29 10.87
CA ALA A 112 -5.71 4.34 11.66
C ALA A 112 -6.18 3.84 13.05
N GLU A 113 -6.57 2.57 13.15
CA GLU A 113 -6.88 1.88 14.41
C GLU A 113 -5.65 1.36 15.18
N GLY A 114 -4.43 1.62 14.68
CA GLY A 114 -3.19 1.14 15.28
C GLY A 114 -2.93 -0.36 15.07
N LEU A 115 -3.69 -1.01 14.18
CA LEU A 115 -3.61 -2.42 13.86
C LEU A 115 -2.57 -2.67 12.75
N ALA A 116 -1.29 -2.48 13.08
CA ALA A 116 -0.18 -2.57 12.12
C ALA A 116 -0.04 -3.95 11.45
N GLY A 117 -0.33 -5.04 12.16
CA GLY A 117 -0.26 -6.41 11.61
C GLY A 117 -1.28 -6.65 10.47
N PRO A 118 -2.59 -6.44 10.72
CA PRO A 118 -3.60 -6.48 9.67
C PRO A 118 -3.33 -5.51 8.52
N ALA A 119 -2.87 -4.29 8.82
CA ALA A 119 -2.51 -3.32 7.78
C ALA A 119 -1.39 -3.84 6.87
N LEU A 120 -0.33 -4.42 7.44
CA LEU A 120 0.76 -5.02 6.68
C LEU A 120 0.26 -6.14 5.75
N ALA A 121 -0.56 -7.05 6.27
CA ALA A 121 -1.10 -8.16 5.48
C ALA A 121 -1.96 -7.69 4.29
N ASP A 122 -2.79 -6.67 4.49
CA ASP A 122 -3.60 -6.10 3.41
C ASP A 122 -2.74 -5.32 2.39
N LEU A 123 -1.69 -4.61 2.83
CA LEU A 123 -0.75 -3.95 1.91
C LEU A 123 0.03 -4.98 1.06
N GLU A 124 0.48 -6.08 1.67
CA GLU A 124 1.11 -7.18 0.94
C GLU A 124 0.16 -7.74 -0.13
N GLN A 125 -1.10 -7.99 0.23
CA GLN A 125 -2.10 -8.48 -0.72
C GLN A 125 -2.39 -7.47 -1.84
N ALA A 126 -2.50 -6.18 -1.52
CA ALA A 126 -2.67 -5.12 -2.52
C ALA A 126 -1.50 -5.08 -3.51
N LEU A 127 -0.27 -5.27 -3.04
CA LEU A 127 0.95 -5.26 -3.86
C LEU A 127 1.16 -6.54 -4.66
N ILE A 128 0.65 -7.69 -4.19
CA ILE A 128 0.58 -8.93 -4.97
C ILE A 128 -0.36 -8.74 -6.17
N LEU A 129 -1.52 -8.11 -5.94
CA LEU A 129 -2.52 -7.85 -6.98
C LEU A 129 -2.10 -6.73 -7.94
N ASN A 130 -1.48 -5.67 -7.42
CA ASN A 130 -0.96 -4.55 -8.20
C ASN A 130 0.46 -4.15 -7.74
N PRO A 131 1.51 -4.68 -8.38
CA PRO A 131 2.90 -4.36 -8.03
C PRO A 131 3.32 -2.91 -8.31
N HIS A 132 2.53 -2.15 -9.08
CA HIS A 132 2.80 -0.73 -9.39
C HIS A 132 2.00 0.24 -8.50
N HIS A 133 1.34 -0.27 -7.46
CA HIS A 133 0.50 0.52 -6.58
C HIS A 133 1.35 1.39 -5.63
N PHE A 134 1.74 2.58 -6.10
CA PHE A 134 2.62 3.48 -5.36
C PHE A 134 2.04 3.98 -4.03
N ASP A 135 0.71 4.07 -3.90
CA ASP A 135 0.05 4.44 -2.63
C ASP A 135 0.13 3.30 -1.60
N ALA A 136 -0.07 2.04 -2.01
CA ALA A 136 0.15 0.88 -1.13
C ALA A 136 1.62 0.70 -0.75
N LEU A 137 2.57 0.96 -1.66
CA LEU A 137 4.00 0.98 -1.31
C LEU A 137 4.32 2.08 -0.29
N TYR A 138 3.74 3.27 -0.43
CA TYR A 138 3.90 4.34 0.55
C TYR A 138 3.30 3.96 1.91
N GLY A 139 2.12 3.34 1.92
CA GLY A 139 1.50 2.77 3.11
C GLY A 139 2.40 1.73 3.79
N LEU A 140 3.02 0.84 3.02
CA LEU A 140 3.98 -0.15 3.53
C LEU A 140 5.18 0.53 4.20
N GLY A 141 5.77 1.54 3.55
CA GLY A 141 6.86 2.32 4.15
C GLY A 141 6.45 2.96 5.48
N THR A 142 5.23 3.48 5.56
CA THR A 142 4.69 4.11 6.77
C THR A 142 4.51 3.10 7.90
N VAL A 143 3.97 1.91 7.60
CA VAL A 143 3.84 0.82 8.58
C VAL A 143 5.21 0.36 9.06
N LEU A 144 6.19 0.21 8.16
CA LEU A 144 7.55 -0.18 8.51
C LEU A 144 8.24 0.86 9.42
N GLU A 145 8.06 2.16 9.16
CA GLU A 145 8.54 3.21 10.07
C GLU A 145 7.95 3.06 11.47
N GLN A 146 6.63 2.82 11.58
CA GLN A 146 5.97 2.62 12.88
C GLN A 146 6.48 1.39 13.62
N LEU A 147 6.90 0.35 12.89
CA LEU A 147 7.50 -0.86 13.46
C LEU A 147 9.00 -0.69 13.81
N GLY A 148 9.60 0.47 13.52
CA GLY A 148 11.02 0.74 13.78
C GLY A 148 11.98 0.20 12.70
N GLU A 149 11.44 -0.29 11.59
CA GLU A 149 12.17 -0.87 10.46
C GLU A 149 12.64 0.21 9.48
N ALA A 150 13.37 1.21 10.00
CA ALA A 150 13.77 2.43 9.27
C ALA A 150 14.52 2.16 7.95
N ALA A 151 15.40 1.15 7.92
CA ALA A 151 16.16 0.79 6.72
C ALA A 151 15.24 0.22 5.63
N LEU A 152 14.30 -0.66 6.00
CA LEU A 152 13.33 -1.21 5.06
C LEU A 152 12.40 -0.11 4.55
N ALA A 153 11.88 0.75 5.43
CA ALA A 153 11.05 1.88 5.03
C ALA A 153 11.76 2.83 4.05
N TYR A 154 13.04 3.14 4.30
CA TYR A 154 13.86 3.98 3.42
C TYR A 154 13.97 3.39 2.00
N GLU A 155 14.20 2.09 1.88
CA GLU A 155 14.23 1.39 0.59
C GLU A 155 12.84 1.31 -0.06
N THR A 156 11.79 1.07 0.72
CA THR A 156 10.40 1.08 0.22
C THR A 156 10.03 2.44 -0.38
N TYR A 157 10.39 3.55 0.27
CA TYR A 157 10.18 4.88 -0.31
C TYR A 157 11.01 5.13 -1.57
N ALA A 158 12.19 4.53 -1.70
CA ALA A 158 12.95 4.57 -2.95
C ALA A 158 12.19 3.89 -4.10
N LEU A 159 11.49 2.78 -3.83
CA LEU A 159 10.64 2.11 -4.81
C LEU A 159 9.45 2.99 -5.23
N VAL A 160 8.80 3.67 -4.28
CA VAL A 160 7.74 4.65 -4.60
C VAL A 160 8.25 5.71 -5.56
N LEU A 161 9.41 6.31 -5.25
CA LEU A 161 10.00 7.39 -6.06
C LEU A 161 10.51 6.91 -7.43
N LYS A 162 10.81 5.62 -7.59
CA LYS A 162 11.12 5.04 -8.90
C LYS A 162 9.89 5.01 -9.81
N MET A 163 8.70 4.82 -9.26
CA MET A 163 7.44 4.77 -10.00
C MET A 163 6.81 6.16 -10.16
N HIS A 164 6.87 6.96 -9.10
CA HIS A 164 6.30 8.29 -9.02
C HIS A 164 7.36 9.27 -8.47
N PRO A 165 8.26 9.81 -9.31
CA PRO A 165 9.36 10.69 -8.87
C PRO A 165 8.92 11.95 -8.13
N HIS A 166 7.69 12.40 -8.38
CA HIS A 166 7.08 13.59 -7.78
C HIS A 166 6.15 13.29 -6.59
N TYR A 167 6.37 12.17 -5.89
CA TYR A 167 5.60 11.82 -4.68
C TYR A 167 6.22 12.53 -3.48
N ASP A 168 5.67 13.69 -3.12
CA ASP A 168 6.28 14.61 -2.15
C ASP A 168 6.43 13.99 -0.75
N GLU A 169 5.42 13.25 -0.29
CA GLU A 169 5.42 12.59 1.02
C GLU A 169 6.48 11.50 1.12
N ALA A 170 6.63 10.66 0.09
CA ALA A 170 7.67 9.63 0.03
C ALA A 170 9.07 10.25 -0.04
N LYS A 171 9.23 11.37 -0.77
CA LYS A 171 10.49 12.12 -0.83
C LYS A 171 10.87 12.68 0.54
N ALA A 172 9.91 13.29 1.24
CA ALA A 172 10.11 13.83 2.58
C ALA A 172 10.42 12.72 3.60
N ALA A 173 9.66 11.62 3.59
CA ALA A 173 9.86 10.50 4.50
C ALA A 173 11.24 9.86 4.30
N ARG A 174 11.62 9.57 3.05
CA ARG A 174 12.95 9.05 2.72
C ARG A 174 14.08 9.98 3.16
N ALA A 175 13.93 11.29 2.93
CA ALA A 175 14.93 12.27 3.34
C ALA A 175 15.12 12.33 4.86
N ARG A 176 14.05 12.20 5.66
CA ARG A 176 14.14 12.10 7.13
C ARG A 176 14.92 10.86 7.55
N LEU A 177 14.61 9.71 6.97
CA LEU A 177 15.21 8.43 7.37
C LEU A 177 16.68 8.29 6.95
N LYS A 178 17.13 9.06 5.95
CA LYS A 178 18.49 8.96 5.39
C LYS A 178 19.58 8.98 6.46
N THR A 179 19.56 9.96 7.37
CA THR A 179 20.60 10.10 8.40
C THR A 179 20.59 8.96 9.40
N GLU A 180 19.41 8.43 9.72
CA GLU A 180 19.26 7.29 10.63
C GLU A 180 19.80 6.00 10.03
N VAL A 181 19.53 5.77 8.73
CA VAL A 181 20.03 4.59 8.02
C VAL A 181 21.55 4.66 7.83
N GLU A 182 22.07 5.78 7.33
CA GLU A 182 23.51 5.99 7.14
C GLU A 182 24.30 5.90 8.45
N GLY A 183 23.72 6.34 9.57
CA GLY A 183 24.36 6.26 10.89
C GLY A 183 24.37 4.87 11.52
N ARG A 184 23.54 3.93 11.04
CA ARG A 184 23.51 2.53 11.51
C ARG A 184 24.45 1.60 10.71
N GLU A 185 24.92 2.05 9.55
CA GLU A 185 25.85 1.31 8.68
C GLU A 185 27.34 1.57 8.98
N LEU A 186 27.65 2.55 9.84
CA LEU A 186 29.01 2.93 10.27
C LEU A 186 29.40 2.27 11.61
#